data_AF-A0AAD7ZE25-F1
#
_entry.id   AF-A0AAD7ZE25-F1
#
_cell.length_a   1.000
_cell.length_b   1.000
_cell.length_c   1.000
_cell.angle_alpha   90.00
_cell.angle_beta   90.00
_cell.angle_gamma   90.00
#
_symmetry.space_group_name_H-M   'P 1'
#
loop_
_entity.id
_entity.type
_entity.pdbx_description
1 polymer ?
#
loop_
_entity_poly.entity_id
_entity_poly.type
_entity_poly.pdbx_seq_one_letter_code
_entity_poly.pdbx_strand_id
1 'polypeptide(L)'
;MVFHFISNVVSPEVLLFMGLDKHENEELIRWGWPEDVWFHVDKLSSAHVYLRLRPGQTIDDIPTAVLEDAAQLVKANSIQGCKMNDVDVVYTMWSNLKKTDSMEVGQVGFHKDKEVRKIR
;
A
#
# COMPACT_ATOMS: atom_id res chain seq x y z
N MET A 1 -9.24 4.79 12.89
CA MET A 1 -9.10 3.35 13.22
C MET A 1 -8.19 2.69 12.19
N VAL A 2 -7.36 1.73 12.58
CA VAL A 2 -6.53 0.93 11.65
C VAL A 2 -7.07 -0.49 11.57
N PHE A 3 -7.38 -0.95 10.36
CA PHE A 3 -7.79 -2.32 10.12
C PHE A 3 -6.57 -3.20 9.87
N HIS A 4 -6.61 -4.42 10.39
CA HIS A 4 -5.56 -5.41 10.25
C HIS A 4 -6.16 -6.66 9.60
N PHE A 5 -5.47 -7.19 8.60
CA PHE A 5 -5.84 -8.35 7.83
C PHE A 5 -4.67 -9.33 7.85
N ILE A 6 -4.96 -10.61 8.06
CA ILE A 6 -3.96 -11.67 7.98
C ILE A 6 -4.17 -12.37 6.65
N SER A 7 -3.15 -12.33 5.80
CA SER A 7 -3.14 -13.08 4.55
C SER A 7 -2.48 -14.44 4.76
N ASN A 8 -3.27 -15.49 4.55
CA ASN A 8 -2.86 -16.89 4.68
C ASN A 8 -2.51 -17.55 3.34
N VAL A 9 -2.39 -16.75 2.26
CA VAL A 9 -2.02 -17.22 0.91
C VAL A 9 -0.56 -17.71 0.84
N VAL A 10 0.23 -17.41 1.88
CA VAL A 10 1.61 -17.85 2.05
C VAL A 10 1.84 -18.38 3.46
N SER A 11 2.86 -19.24 3.60
CA SER A 11 3.36 -19.67 4.89
C SER A 11 4.82 -19.23 5.04
N PRO A 12 5.17 -18.47 6.07
CA PRO A 12 4.32 -17.99 7.16
C PRO A 12 3.38 -16.84 6.74
N GLU A 13 2.24 -16.71 7.41
CA GLU A 13 1.23 -15.68 7.15
C GLU A 13 1.82 -14.26 7.23
N VAL A 14 1.22 -13.33 6.49
CA VAL A 14 1.64 -11.93 6.43
C VAL A 14 0.55 -11.00 6.91
N LEU A 15 0.97 -9.89 7.53
CA LEU A 15 0.07 -8.86 8.04
C LEU A 15 -0.07 -7.74 7.00
N LEU A 16 -1.31 -7.53 6.57
CA LEU A 16 -1.74 -6.35 5.84
C LEU A 16 -2.49 -5.41 6.78
N PHE A 17 -2.33 -4.11 6.63
CA PHE A 17 -3.09 -3.14 7.41
C PHE A 17 -3.42 -1.89 6.60
N MET A 18 -4.53 -1.23 6.93
CA MET A 18 -4.98 -0.02 6.24
C MET A 18 -5.68 0.94 7.20
N GLY A 19 -5.58 2.24 6.92
CA GLY A 19 -6.34 3.26 7.63
C GLY A 19 -7.82 3.22 7.25
N LEU A 20 -8.70 3.58 8.19
CA LEU A 20 -10.13 3.74 7.93
C LEU A 20 -10.38 4.88 6.94
N ASP A 21 -9.70 6.00 7.14
CA ASP A 21 -9.81 7.15 6.26
C ASP A 21 -8.45 7.84 6.01
N LYS A 22 -8.52 8.98 5.30
CA LYS A 22 -7.35 9.76 4.92
C LYS A 22 -6.54 10.27 6.12
N HIS A 23 -7.15 10.50 7.28
CA HIS A 23 -6.46 10.94 8.49
C HIS A 23 -5.62 9.82 9.08
N GLU A 24 -6.13 8.58 9.16
CA GLU A 24 -5.29 7.45 9.57
C GLU A 24 -4.21 7.12 8.55
N ASN A 25 -4.47 7.31 7.27
CA ASN A 25 -3.43 7.17 6.25
C ASN A 25 -2.26 8.14 6.49
N GLU A 26 -2.52 9.39 6.89
CA GLU A 26 -1.45 10.33 7.27
C GLU A 26 -0.66 9.83 8.49
N GLU A 27 -1.33 9.28 9.50
CA GLU A 27 -0.64 8.73 10.67
C GLU A 27 0.19 7.50 10.33
N LEU A 28 -0.33 6.60 9.49
CA LEU A 28 0.40 5.41 9.03
C LEU A 28 1.62 5.78 8.18
N ILE A 29 1.52 6.82 7.34
CA ILE A 29 2.69 7.36 6.63
C ILE A 29 3.69 7.95 7.62
N ARG A 30 3.24 8.69 8.63
CA ARG A 30 4.15 9.35 9.58
C ARG A 30 4.92 8.37 10.47
N TRP A 31 4.29 7.23 10.82
CA TRP A 31 4.83 6.25 11.76
C TRP A 31 5.16 4.89 11.12
N GLY A 32 5.24 4.84 9.79
CA GLY A 32 5.61 3.64 9.05
C GLY A 32 7.05 3.22 9.31
N TRP A 33 7.30 1.93 9.08
CA TRP A 33 8.61 1.32 9.27
C TRP A 33 9.34 1.22 7.92
N PRO A 34 10.68 1.22 7.88
CA PRO A 34 11.44 1.00 6.65
C PRO A 34 11.08 -0.30 5.91
N GLU A 35 10.60 -1.31 6.65
CA GLU A 35 10.15 -2.60 6.14
C GLU A 35 8.70 -2.58 5.60
N ASP A 36 7.97 -1.48 5.76
CA ASP A 36 6.60 -1.38 5.28
C ASP A 36 6.59 -1.12 3.76
N VAL A 37 5.78 -1.88 3.03
CA VAL A 37 5.51 -1.70 1.61
C VAL A 37 4.12 -1.09 1.48
N TRP A 38 4.04 0.04 0.79
CA TRP A 38 2.81 0.79 0.58
C TRP A 38 2.17 0.45 -0.75
N PHE A 39 0.84 0.34 -0.78
CA PHE A 39 0.03 0.04 -1.95
C PHE A 39 -1.10 1.05 -2.13
N HIS A 40 -1.40 1.39 -3.38
CA HIS A 40 -2.46 2.34 -3.76
C HIS A 40 -2.90 2.15 -5.21
N VAL A 41 -4.17 2.44 -5.54
CA VAL A 41 -4.62 2.40 -6.93
C VAL A 41 -4.01 3.56 -7.72
N ASP A 42 -3.42 3.29 -8.87
CA ASP A 42 -2.83 4.34 -9.72
C ASP A 42 -3.91 5.34 -10.14
N LYS A 43 -3.62 6.64 -9.94
CA LYS A 43 -4.45 7.79 -10.38
C LYS A 43 -5.89 7.85 -9.84
N LEU A 44 -6.29 6.95 -8.94
CA LEU A 44 -7.63 6.93 -8.36
C LEU A 44 -7.57 7.09 -6.85
N SER A 45 -8.61 7.66 -6.26
CA SER A 45 -8.71 7.75 -4.80
C SER A 45 -8.97 6.35 -4.21
N SER A 46 -8.07 5.90 -3.34
CA SER A 46 -8.17 4.61 -2.67
C SER A 46 -7.55 4.62 -1.28
N ALA A 47 -7.88 3.61 -0.48
CA ALA A 47 -7.20 3.37 0.79
C ALA A 47 -5.70 3.11 0.58
N HIS A 48 -4.90 3.42 1.61
CA HIS A 48 -3.49 3.06 1.65
C HIS A 48 -3.37 1.73 2.39
N VAL A 49 -2.95 0.69 1.68
CA VAL A 49 -2.68 -0.62 2.29
C VAL A 49 -1.17 -0.74 2.50
N TYR A 50 -0.80 -1.37 3.61
CA TYR A 50 0.58 -1.60 3.99
C TYR A 50 0.81 -3.08 4.24
N LEU A 51 1.93 -3.59 3.76
CA LEU A 51 2.47 -4.91 4.08
C LEU A 51 3.75 -4.72 4.89
N ARG A 52 3.86 -5.34 6.06
CA ARG A 52 5.12 -5.33 6.82
C ARG A 52 5.99 -6.51 6.43
N LEU A 53 7.15 -6.24 5.83
CA LEU A 53 8.15 -7.26 5.53
C LEU A 53 8.84 -7.74 6.81
N ARG A 54 9.34 -8.98 6.77
CA ARG A 54 10.19 -9.50 7.84
C ARG A 54 11.59 -8.87 7.75
N PRO A 55 12.34 -8.79 8.85
CA PRO A 55 13.70 -8.29 8.82
C PRO A 55 14.55 -9.03 7.77
N GLY A 56 15.17 -8.27 6.87
CA GLY A 56 16.01 -8.79 5.79
C GLY A 56 15.27 -9.18 4.50
N GLN A 57 13.94 -9.11 4.46
CA GLN A 57 13.19 -9.24 3.21
C GLN A 57 13.17 -7.92 2.43
N THR A 58 13.12 -8.03 1.11
CA THR A 58 13.00 -6.93 0.17
C THR A 58 11.66 -7.00 -0.57
N ILE A 59 11.31 -5.93 -1.28
CA ILE A 59 10.13 -5.87 -2.14
C ILE A 59 10.14 -6.95 -3.25
N ASP A 60 11.32 -7.48 -3.60
CA ASP A 60 11.49 -8.56 -4.57
C ASP A 60 11.15 -9.95 -4.00
N ASP A 61 11.18 -10.08 -2.67
CA ASP A 61 10.90 -11.35 -1.98
C ASP A 61 9.39 -11.55 -1.71
N ILE A 62 8.55 -10.58 -2.07
CA ILE A 62 7.10 -10.65 -1.86
C ILE A 62 6.50 -11.61 -2.90
N PRO A 63 5.84 -12.71 -2.48
CA PRO A 63 5.20 -13.62 -3.41
C PRO A 63 4.05 -12.94 -4.16
N THR A 64 3.89 -13.26 -5.44
CA THR A 64 2.83 -12.69 -6.29
C THR A 64 1.43 -12.81 -5.66
N ALA A 65 1.14 -13.93 -5.00
CA ALA A 65 -0.14 -14.13 -4.32
C ALA A 65 -0.42 -13.08 -3.23
N VAL A 66 0.61 -12.61 -2.50
CA VAL A 66 0.47 -11.54 -1.50
C VAL A 66 0.27 -10.18 -2.17
N LEU A 67 0.96 -9.93 -3.29
CA LEU A 67 0.78 -8.71 -4.07
C LEU A 67 -0.64 -8.62 -4.63
N GLU A 68 -1.18 -9.74 -5.12
CA GLU A 68 -2.56 -9.85 -5.59
C GLU A 68 -3.57 -9.61 -4.46
N ASP A 69 -3.36 -10.22 -3.29
CA ASP A 69 -4.25 -10.04 -2.14
C ASP A 69 -4.27 -8.57 -1.66
N ALA A 70 -3.10 -7.94 -1.57
CA ALA A 70 -2.98 -6.51 -1.29
C ALA A 70 -3.66 -5.65 -2.37
N ALA A 71 -3.45 -5.96 -3.65
CA ALA A 71 -4.07 -5.23 -4.77
C ALA A 71 -5.60 -5.33 -4.74
N GLN A 72 -6.16 -6.50 -4.45
CA GLN A 72 -7.61 -6.68 -4.30
C GLN A 72 -8.14 -5.87 -3.12
N LEU A 73 -7.43 -5.86 -1.99
CA LEU A 73 -7.83 -5.07 -0.82
C LEU A 73 -7.86 -3.57 -1.14
N VAL A 74 -6.83 -3.04 -1.80
CA VAL A 74 -6.78 -1.62 -2.21
C VAL A 74 -7.90 -1.32 -3.21
N LYS A 75 -8.11 -2.17 -4.22
CA LYS A 75 -9.17 -2.01 -5.22
C LYS A 75 -10.55 -1.98 -4.58
N ALA A 76 -10.83 -2.91 -3.67
CA ALA A 76 -12.10 -2.98 -2.96
C ALA A 76 -12.37 -1.72 -2.13
N ASN A 77 -11.31 -1.10 -1.61
CA ASN A 77 -11.36 0.14 -0.84
C ASN A 77 -11.03 1.39 -1.67
N SER A 78 -11.26 1.35 -2.99
CA SER A 78 -11.19 2.51 -3.88
C SER A 78 -12.58 3.08 -4.18
N ILE A 79 -12.71 4.40 -4.23
CA ILE A 79 -14.00 5.08 -4.51
C ILE A 79 -14.50 4.73 -5.92
N GLN A 80 -13.60 4.78 -6.91
CA GLN A 80 -13.91 4.49 -8.31
C GLN A 80 -13.37 3.13 -8.75
N GLY A 81 -12.18 2.74 -8.26
CA GLY A 81 -11.52 1.50 -8.67
C GLY A 81 -12.30 0.23 -8.33
N CYS A 82 -13.13 0.25 -7.29
CA CYS A 82 -13.97 -0.89 -6.92
C CYS A 82 -15.02 -1.26 -7.99
N LYS A 83 -15.38 -0.31 -8.87
CA LYS A 83 -16.37 -0.51 -9.96
C LYS A 83 -15.73 -0.79 -11.31
N MET A 84 -14.41 -0.73 -11.39
CA MET A 84 -13.66 -0.95 -12.63
C MET A 84 -13.30 -2.43 -12.76
N ASN A 85 -13.35 -2.94 -14.00
CA ASN A 85 -12.96 -4.31 -14.30
C ASN A 85 -11.50 -4.54 -13.88
N ASP A 86 -10.61 -3.65 -14.32
CA ASP A 86 -9.18 -3.69 -14.07
C ASP A 86 -8.70 -2.34 -13.54
N VAL A 87 -7.74 -2.37 -12.62
CA VAL A 87 -7.06 -1.19 -12.11
C VAL A 87 -5.57 -1.48 -12.01
N ASP A 88 -4.73 -0.49 -12.30
CA ASP A 88 -3.31 -0.59 -11.98
C ASP A 88 -3.14 -0.26 -10.49
N VAL A 89 -2.48 -1.14 -9.73
CA VAL A 89 -2.08 -0.87 -8.34
C VAL A 89 -0.58 -0.60 -8.31
N VAL A 90 -0.21 0.53 -7.75
CA VAL A 90 1.18 0.90 -7.52
C VAL A 90 1.62 0.45 -6.13
N TYR A 91 2.87 0.05 -6.01
CA TYR A 91 3.47 -0.29 -4.73
C TYR A 91 4.95 0.08 -4.66
N THR A 92 5.39 0.50 -3.48
CA THR A 92 6.78 0.90 -3.24
C THR A 92 7.09 0.83 -1.75
N MET A 93 8.37 0.85 -1.38
CA MET A 93 8.78 0.89 0.02
C MET A 93 8.31 2.19 0.67
N TRP A 94 7.91 2.12 1.94
CA TRP A 94 7.52 3.29 2.73
C TRP A 94 8.60 4.39 2.71
N SER A 95 9.88 4.00 2.75
CA SER A 95 11.02 4.93 2.65
C SER A 95 11.09 5.74 1.35
N ASN A 96 10.39 5.31 0.30
CA ASN A 96 10.31 6.03 -0.97
C ASN A 96 9.12 7.03 -1.01
N LEU A 97 8.22 6.98 -0.03
CA LEU A 97 7.11 7.92 0.04
C LEU A 97 7.62 9.30 0.45
N LYS A 98 7.20 10.31 -0.31
CA LYS A 98 7.51 11.71 -0.07
C LYS A 98 6.23 12.45 0.28
N LYS A 99 6.12 12.91 1.52
CA LYS A 99 5.04 13.78 1.99
C LYS A 99 5.63 15.13 2.38
N THR A 100 5.04 16.22 1.90
CA THR A 100 5.42 17.60 2.25
C THR A 100 4.21 18.34 2.82
N ASP A 101 4.43 19.33 3.67
CA ASP A 101 3.34 20.10 4.32
C ASP A 101 2.43 20.83 3.32
N SER A 102 2.90 21.09 2.10
CA SER A 102 2.11 21.70 1.02
C SER A 102 1.19 20.72 0.29
N MET A 103 1.28 19.42 0.57
CA MET A 103 0.45 18.39 -0.08
C MET A 103 -0.88 18.24 0.64
N GLU A 104 -1.96 18.06 -0.12
CA GLU A 104 -3.28 17.82 0.45
C GLU A 104 -3.32 16.51 1.26
N VAL A 105 -4.26 16.41 2.19
CA VAL A 105 -4.48 15.18 2.99
C VAL A 105 -4.82 14.02 2.06
N GLY A 106 -4.07 12.93 2.17
CA GLY A 106 -4.15 11.75 1.29
C GLY A 106 -3.26 11.82 0.05
N GLN A 107 -2.71 12.98 -0.32
CA GLN A 107 -1.77 13.08 -1.44
C GLN A 107 -0.38 12.58 -1.04
N VAL A 108 0.21 11.70 -1.83
CA VAL A 108 1.56 11.16 -1.59
C VAL A 108 2.39 11.32 -2.86
N GLY A 109 3.63 11.77 -2.72
CA GLY A 109 4.63 11.76 -3.79
C GLY A 109 5.66 10.67 -3.57
N PHE A 110 6.63 10.59 -4.49
CA PHE A 110 7.74 9.65 -4.40
C PHE A 110 9.07 10.37 -4.41
N HIS A 111 10.07 9.84 -3.69
CA HIS A 111 11.44 10.31 -3.79
C HIS A 111 12.08 9.85 -5.11
N LYS A 112 11.75 8.63 -5.56
CA LYS A 112 12.25 8.01 -6.78
C LYS A 112 11.12 7.26 -7.49
N ASP A 113 10.61 7.84 -8.57
CA ASP A 113 9.56 7.21 -9.40
C ASP A 113 9.99 5.86 -10.00
N LYS A 114 11.29 5.65 -10.20
CA LYS A 114 11.84 4.38 -10.74
C LYS A 114 11.71 3.21 -9.76
N GLU A 115 11.53 3.47 -8.46
CA GLU A 115 11.35 2.44 -7.43
C GLU A 115 9.86 2.14 -7.17
N VAL A 116 8.95 2.77 -7.91
CA VAL A 116 7.51 2.48 -7.89
C VAL A 116 7.23 1.34 -8.86
N ARG A 117 6.70 0.25 -8.34
CA ARG A 117 6.31 -0.93 -9.11
C ARG A 117 4.80 -0.92 -9.35
N LYS A 118 4.35 -1.69 -10.35
CA LYS A 118 2.93 -1.81 -10.70
C LYS A 118 2.53 -3.26 -10.86
N ILE A 119 1.32 -3.57 -10.44
CA ILE A 119 0.61 -4.82 -10.71
C ILE A 119 -0.78 -4.47 -11.25
N ARG A 120 -1.31 -5.29 -12.16
CA ARG A 120 -2.60 -5.06 -12.80
C ARG A 120 -3.46 -6.31 -12.68
#